data_AF-A0A6M0GF29-F1
#
_entry.id   AF-A0A6M0GF29-F1
#
_cell.length_a   1.000
_cell.length_b   1.000
_cell.length_c   1.000
_cell.angle_alpha   90.00
_cell.angle_beta   90.00
_cell.angle_gamma   90.00
#
_symmetry.space_group_name_H-M   'P 1'
#
loop_
_entity.id
_entity.type
_entity.pdbx_description
1 polymer ?
#
loop_
_entity_poly.entity_id
_entity_poly.type
_entity_poly.pdbx_seq_one_letter_code
_entity_poly.pdbx_strand_id
1 'polypeptide(L)'
;EKETSVDGKNLGFPTDRQRIVVNKEFLAANPAAKRWFELVTIPAEDMNSESLRIKNGEDSAKDIRRHAEEWVEQNQELFDGWLEQARN
;
A
#
# COMPACT_ATOMS: atom_id res chain seq x y z
N GLU A 1 -16.52 2.59 20.24
CA GLU A 1 -16.21 3.98 20.67
C GLU A 1 -14.72 4.29 20.78
N LYS A 2 -13.86 3.40 21.31
CA LYS A 2 -12.41 3.68 21.37
C LYS A 2 -11.76 3.94 20.00
N GLU A 3 -12.21 3.27 18.95
CA GLU A 3 -11.62 3.42 17.60
C GLU A 3 -12.10 4.68 16.87
N THR A 4 -13.15 5.35 17.34
CA THR A 4 -13.72 6.56 16.72
C THR A 4 -13.33 7.84 17.45
N SER A 5 -12.49 7.74 18.48
CA SER A 5 -12.13 8.86 19.35
C SER A 5 -10.69 9.31 19.08
N VAL A 6 -10.51 10.58 18.70
CA VAL A 6 -9.20 11.22 18.48
C VAL A 6 -9.15 12.48 19.34
N ASP A 7 -8.10 12.63 20.14
CA ASP A 7 -7.89 13.78 21.04
C ASP A 7 -9.13 14.15 21.88
N GLY A 8 -9.84 13.13 22.39
CA GLY A 8 -11.03 13.30 23.22
C GLY A 8 -12.31 13.66 22.46
N LYS A 9 -12.28 13.72 21.13
CA LYS A 9 -13.47 13.93 20.28
C LYS A 9 -13.86 12.66 19.55
N ASN A 10 -15.14 12.33 19.55
CA ASN A 10 -15.67 11.25 18.72
C ASN A 10 -15.92 11.77 17.30
N LEU A 11 -15.17 11.26 16.34
CA LEU A 11 -15.23 11.65 14.92
C LEU A 11 -16.35 10.92 14.17
N GLY A 12 -17.07 9.99 14.80
CA GLY A 12 -18.18 9.24 14.20
C GLY A 12 -17.77 8.08 13.30
N PHE A 13 -16.49 8.01 12.91
CA PHE A 13 -15.92 6.93 12.10
C PHE A 13 -14.62 6.43 12.72
N PRO A 14 -14.34 5.12 12.62
CA PRO A 14 -13.08 4.57 13.08
C PRO A 14 -11.93 4.98 12.16
N THR A 15 -10.69 4.87 12.64
CA THR A 15 -9.52 4.99 11.76
C THR A 15 -9.58 3.91 10.69
N ASP A 16 -9.56 4.34 9.42
CA ASP A 16 -9.70 3.44 8.29
C ASP A 16 -8.45 2.59 8.08
N ARG A 17 -8.63 1.36 7.59
CA ARG A 17 -7.53 0.43 7.28
C ARG A 17 -7.71 -0.15 5.89
N GLN A 18 -6.77 0.18 5.01
CA GLN A 18 -6.69 -0.46 3.70
C GLN A 18 -6.05 -1.85 3.82
N ARG A 19 -6.55 -2.81 3.05
CA ARG A 19 -6.07 -4.19 3.06
C ARG A 19 -5.97 -4.72 1.63
N ILE A 20 -4.95 -5.54 1.39
CA ILE A 20 -4.83 -6.31 0.16
C ILE A 20 -5.76 -7.53 0.25
N VAL A 21 -6.59 -7.74 -0.78
CA VAL A 21 -7.47 -8.90 -0.89
C VAL A 21 -7.11 -9.64 -2.17
N VAL A 22 -6.88 -10.95 -2.06
CA VAL A 22 -6.37 -11.78 -3.16
C VAL A 22 -7.19 -13.05 -3.28
N ASN A 23 -7.36 -13.55 -4.51
CA ASN A 23 -8.00 -14.83 -4.77
C ASN A 23 -7.24 -15.99 -4.10
N LYS A 24 -7.97 -16.90 -3.45
CA LYS A 24 -7.38 -18.01 -2.69
C LYS A 24 -6.64 -19.01 -3.56
N GLU A 25 -7.17 -19.33 -4.75
CA GLU A 25 -6.53 -20.27 -5.69
C GLU A 25 -5.23 -19.69 -6.24
N PHE A 26 -5.22 -18.38 -6.53
CA PHE A 26 -4.01 -17.67 -6.92
C PHE A 26 -2.92 -17.76 -5.84
N LEU A 27 -3.26 -17.55 -4.57
CA LEU A 27 -2.29 -17.66 -3.47
C LEU A 27 -1.80 -19.10 -3.27
N ALA A 28 -2.65 -20.10 -3.49
CA ALA A 28 -2.26 -21.51 -3.43
C ALA A 28 -1.24 -21.87 -4.53
N ALA A 29 -1.39 -21.30 -5.72
CA ALA A 29 -0.46 -21.49 -6.83
C ALA A 29 0.82 -20.62 -6.71
N ASN A 30 0.77 -19.53 -5.92
CA ASN A 30 1.85 -18.54 -5.84
C ASN A 30 2.21 -18.24 -4.36
N PRO A 31 2.89 -19.16 -3.65
CA PRO A 31 3.23 -18.98 -2.24
C PRO A 31 4.16 -17.78 -1.98
N ALA A 32 5.08 -17.48 -2.90
CA ALA A 32 5.92 -16.29 -2.81
C ALA A 32 5.10 -15.00 -2.88
N ALA A 33 4.09 -14.94 -3.76
CA ALA A 33 3.19 -13.80 -3.83
C ALA A 33 2.36 -13.66 -2.55
N LYS A 34 1.89 -14.77 -1.96
CA LYS A 34 1.22 -14.77 -0.65
C LYS A 34 2.09 -14.11 0.41
N ARG A 35 3.36 -14.52 0.51
CA ARG A 35 4.28 -13.95 1.49
C ARG A 35 4.54 -12.48 1.22
N TRP A 36 4.71 -12.09 -0.03
CA TRP A 36 4.89 -10.68 -0.41
C TRP A 36 3.67 -9.81 0.00
N PHE A 37 2.44 -10.26 -0.28
CA PHE A 37 1.23 -9.53 0.11
C PHE A 37 1.02 -9.42 1.62
N GLU A 38 1.57 -10.34 2.41
CA GLU A 38 1.56 -10.25 3.88
C GLU A 38 2.56 -9.19 4.42
N LEU A 39 3.58 -8.85 3.63
CA LEU A 39 4.67 -7.95 4.02
C LEU A 39 4.43 -6.51 3.57
N VAL A 40 3.89 -6.33 2.37
CA VAL A 40 3.72 -5.02 1.76
C VAL A 40 2.82 -4.13 2.59
N THR A 41 3.35 -2.98 2.96
CA THR A 41 2.62 -1.91 3.62
C THR A 41 3.04 -0.60 3.01
N ILE A 42 2.08 0.17 2.50
CA ILE A 42 2.30 1.52 1.98
C ILE A 42 1.72 2.52 2.99
N PRO A 43 2.52 3.48 3.48
CA PRO A 43 2.04 4.52 4.38
C PRO A 43 0.89 5.35 3.77
N ALA A 44 -0.05 5.79 4.61
CA ALA A 44 -1.16 6.65 4.17
C ALA A 44 -0.69 7.99 3.60
N GLU A 45 0.44 8.51 4.07
CA GLU A 45 1.05 9.75 3.56
C GLU A 45 1.51 9.61 2.10
N ASP A 46 2.10 8.47 1.73
CA ASP A 46 2.55 8.20 0.37
C ASP A 46 1.35 8.07 -0.58
N MET A 47 0.28 7.41 -0.13
CA MET A 47 -0.97 7.28 -0.89
C MET A 47 -1.66 8.63 -1.09
N ASN A 48 -1.64 9.50 -0.08
CA ASN A 48 -2.16 10.86 -0.19
C ASN A 48 -1.33 11.70 -1.18
N SER A 49 -0.01 11.53 -1.17
CA SER A 49 0.91 12.20 -2.09
C SER A 49 0.66 11.75 -3.53
N GLU A 50 0.47 10.46 -3.77
CA GLU A 50 0.10 9.91 -5.07
C GLU A 50 -1.27 10.45 -5.56
N SER A 51 -2.28 10.42 -4.70
CA SER A 51 -3.61 10.94 -5.01
C SER A 51 -3.59 12.43 -5.36
N LEU A 52 -2.72 13.21 -4.71
CA LEU A 52 -2.53 14.63 -5.05
C LEU A 52 -1.90 14.81 -6.43
N ARG A 53 -0.93 13.98 -6.81
CA ARG A 53 -0.30 14.02 -8.15
C ARG A 53 -1.31 13.68 -9.25
N ILE A 54 -2.09 12.62 -9.06
CA ILE A 54 -3.21 12.27 -9.97
C ILE A 54 -4.16 13.46 -10.09
N LYS A 55 -4.60 14.04 -8.96
CA LYS A 55 -5.51 15.20 -8.95
C LYS A 55 -4.93 16.41 -9.69
N ASN A 56 -3.62 16.59 -9.67
CA ASN A 56 -2.93 17.69 -10.35
C ASN A 56 -2.68 17.43 -11.85
N GLY A 57 -3.14 16.31 -12.39
CA GLY A 57 -3.13 16.00 -13.82
C GLY A 57 -2.14 14.93 -14.26
N GLU A 58 -1.41 14.30 -13.33
CA GLU A 58 -0.57 13.13 -13.61
C GLU A 58 -1.41 11.84 -13.49
N ASP A 59 -2.52 11.74 -14.22
CA ASP A 59 -3.55 10.68 -14.06
C ASP A 59 -3.51 9.58 -15.15
N SER A 60 -2.56 9.67 -16.08
CA SER A 60 -2.43 8.67 -17.12
C SER A 60 -1.84 7.36 -16.57
N ALA A 61 -2.14 6.22 -17.21
CA ALA A 61 -1.54 4.94 -16.82
C ALA A 61 -0.01 4.95 -16.85
N LYS A 62 0.59 5.77 -17.73
CA LYS A 62 2.04 5.96 -17.80
C LYS A 62 2.55 6.74 -16.59
N ASP A 63 1.82 7.76 -16.15
CA ASP A 63 2.19 8.54 -14.97
C ASP A 63 2.07 7.71 -13.70
N ILE A 64 0.96 7.01 -13.50
CA ILE A 64 0.76 6.12 -12.35
C ILE A 64 1.86 5.06 -12.28
N ARG A 65 2.23 4.46 -13.41
CA ARG A 65 3.34 3.50 -13.44
C ARG A 65 4.67 4.16 -13.06
N ARG A 66 4.96 5.33 -13.61
CA ARG A 66 6.16 6.10 -13.26
C ARG A 66 6.18 6.47 -11.77
N HIS A 67 5.06 6.86 -11.17
CA HIS A 67 4.98 7.15 -9.73
C HIS A 67 5.30 5.93 -8.87
N ALA A 68 4.77 4.76 -9.25
CA ALA A 68 5.07 3.51 -8.56
C ALA A 68 6.54 3.13 -8.68
N GLU A 69 7.16 3.31 -9.85
CA GLU A 69 8.59 3.09 -10.06
C GLU A 69 9.44 4.07 -9.23
N GLU A 70 9.11 5.37 -9.24
CA GLU A 70 9.75 6.40 -8.41
C GLU A 70 9.64 6.06 -6.90
N TRP A 71 8.48 5.57 -6.45
CA TRP A 71 8.29 5.17 -5.05
C TRP A 71 9.17 3.98 -4.69
N VAL A 72 9.27 2.97 -5.56
CA VAL A 72 10.15 1.81 -5.34
C VAL A 72 11.60 2.26 -5.30
N GLU A 73 12.05 3.13 -6.21
CA GLU A 73 13.42 3.65 -6.21
C GLU A 73 13.76 4.41 -4.92
N GLN A 74 12.82 5.21 -4.40
CA GLN A 74 12.99 5.93 -3.14
C GLN A 74 12.95 5.02 -1.91
N ASN A 75 12.33 3.84 -2.02
CA ASN A 75 12.15 2.86 -0.95
C ASN A 75 12.86 1.54 -1.27
N GLN A 76 13.95 1.58 -2.04
CA GLN A 76 14.55 0.39 -2.66
C GLN A 76 14.91 -0.69 -1.63
N GLU A 77 15.56 -0.32 -0.52
CA GLU A 77 15.94 -1.26 0.54
C GLU A 77 14.71 -1.93 1.20
N LEU A 78 13.63 -1.16 1.41
CA LEU A 78 12.38 -1.68 1.98
C LEU A 78 11.72 -2.66 1.01
N PHE A 79 11.63 -2.28 -0.26
CA PHE A 79 11.02 -3.10 -1.30
C PHE A 79 11.81 -4.40 -1.53
N ASP A 80 13.14 -4.31 -1.59
CA ASP A 80 14.03 -5.45 -1.74
C ASP A 80 13.94 -6.38 -0.52
N GLY A 81 13.82 -5.82 0.69
CA GLY A 81 13.59 -6.59 1.91
C GLY A 81 12.28 -7.38 1.88
N TRP A 82 11.22 -6.86 1.24
CA TRP A 82 9.99 -7.63 1.02
C TRP A 82 10.19 -8.75 0.00
N LEU A 83 10.92 -8.49 -1.09
CA LEU A 83 11.19 -9.49 -2.11
C LEU A 83 12.06 -10.63 -1.60
N GLU A 84 13.10 -10.33 -0.82
CA GLU A 84 13.97 -11.33 -0.22
C GLU A 84 13.17 -12.26 0.71
N GLN A 85 12.39 -11.68 1.63
CA GLN A 85 11.55 -12.45 2.54
C GLN A 85 10.44 -13.24 1.84
N ALA A 86 9.97 -12.79 0.68
CA ALA A 86 8.94 -13.46 -0.09
C ALA A 86 9.48 -14.63 -0.93
N ARG A 87 10.77 -14.63 -1.26
CA ARG A 87 11.42 -15.66 -2.10
C ARG A 87 12.00 -16.82 -1.29
N ASN A 88 12.25 -16.61 0.01
CA ASN A 88 12.71 -17.63 0.96
C ASN A 88 11.55 -18.52 1.44
#